data_AF-A0A4Q2RMF8-F1
#
_entry.id   AF-A0A4Q2RMF8-F1
#
_cell.length_a   1.000
_cell.length_b   1.000
_cell.length_c   1.000
_cell.angle_alpha   90.00
_cell.angle_beta   90.00
_cell.angle_gamma   90.00
#
_symmetry.space_group_name_H-M   'P 1'
#
loop_
_entity.id
_entity.type
_entity.pdbx_description
1 polymer ?
#
loop_
_entity_poly.entity_id
_entity_poly.type
_entity_poly.pdbx_seq_one_letter_code
_entity_poly.pdbx_strand_id
1 'polypeptide(L)'
;MSDPGDVGQGSDFGADLYELLRTGWVDFPALSLRWWEFATDADVADAQVRANAGRLGGAGDRLVSDMVDLGVDLQRALGDTTTSLRDTGTALVQIAQDYAATDAAAQAQFDHLRLDDADEFATPPVVVPDPPVPGGDRS
;
A
#
# COMPACT_ATOMS: atom_id res chain seq x y z
N MET A 1 22.06 0.60 26.31
CA MET A 1 20.89 -0.29 26.23
C MET A 1 19.70 0.63 26.43
N SER A 2 19.09 1.09 25.34
CA SER A 2 18.01 2.08 25.38
C SER A 2 16.74 1.41 25.91
N ASP A 3 16.01 2.14 26.75
CA ASP A 3 14.74 1.70 27.34
C ASP A 3 13.70 1.54 26.20
N PRO A 4 12.99 0.40 26.06
CA PRO A 4 11.97 0.22 25.02
C PRO A 4 10.79 1.21 25.10
N GLY A 5 10.72 2.06 26.13
CA GLY A 5 9.78 3.19 26.22
C GLY A 5 10.38 4.58 25.97
N ASP A 6 11.69 4.68 25.71
CA ASP A 6 12.34 5.95 25.36
C ASP A 6 12.19 6.19 23.86
N VAL A 7 11.14 6.94 23.49
CA VAL A 7 10.84 7.34 22.11
C VAL A 7 11.83 8.39 21.56
N GLY A 8 12.93 8.65 22.28
CA GLY A 8 13.84 9.74 21.98
C GLY A 8 13.23 11.10 22.37
N GLN A 9 14.09 12.12 22.51
CA GLN A 9 13.67 13.51 22.70
C GLN A 9 14.48 14.41 21.79
N GLY A 10 13.90 15.54 21.40
CA GLY A 10 14.60 16.54 20.58
C GLY A 10 14.93 16.03 19.18
N SER A 11 16.20 16.12 18.78
CA SER A 11 16.61 15.88 17.38
C SER A 11 16.38 14.45 16.91
N ASP A 12 16.65 13.46 17.77
CA ASP A 12 16.58 12.06 17.36
C ASP A 12 15.13 11.66 17.09
N PHE A 13 14.20 12.13 17.93
CA PHE A 13 12.77 11.95 17.71
C PHE A 13 12.30 12.66 16.43
N GLY A 14 12.81 13.86 16.13
CA GLY A 14 12.51 14.57 14.88
C GLY A 14 12.96 13.81 13.63
N ALA A 15 14.09 13.08 13.70
CA ALA A 15 14.56 12.22 12.62
C ALA A 15 13.69 10.98 12.45
N ASP A 16 13.26 10.34 13.54
CA ASP A 16 12.34 9.20 13.46
C ASP A 16 10.99 9.60 12.86
N LEU A 17 10.47 10.79 13.20
CA LEU A 17 9.26 11.35 12.60
C LEU A 17 9.42 11.63 11.10
N TYR A 18 10.61 12.08 10.68
CA TYR A 18 10.92 12.29 9.28
C TYR A 18 10.91 10.95 8.51
N GLU A 19 11.50 9.89 9.07
CA GLU A 19 11.46 8.55 8.45
C GLU A 19 10.02 8.01 8.33
N LEU A 20 9.17 8.26 9.33
CA LEU A 20 7.73 7.91 9.24
C LEU A 20 7.02 8.68 8.13
N LEU A 21 7.29 9.99 8.00
CA LEU A 21 6.73 10.80 6.93
C LEU A 21 7.15 10.26 5.56
N ARG A 22 8.46 10.03 5.37
CA ARG A 22 9.02 9.52 4.11
C ARG A 22 8.44 8.16 3.76
N THR A 23 8.44 7.24 4.71
CA THR A 23 7.88 5.89 4.54
C THR A 23 6.40 5.97 4.12
N GLY A 24 5.60 6.82 4.80
CA GLY A 24 4.19 6.98 4.49
C GLY A 24 3.90 7.70 3.16
N TRP A 25 4.75 8.65 2.77
CA TRP A 25 4.57 9.47 1.56
C TRP A 25 5.12 8.81 0.29
N VAL A 26 6.20 8.03 0.41
CA VAL A 26 6.96 7.50 -0.72
C VAL A 26 6.80 5.99 -0.83
N ASP A 27 7.19 5.25 0.22
CA ASP A 27 7.35 3.80 0.14
C ASP A 27 6.01 3.06 0.09
N PHE A 28 5.09 3.42 0.98
CA PHE A 28 3.77 2.75 1.04
C PHE A 28 2.95 2.97 -0.23
N PRO A 29 2.82 4.19 -0.79
CA PRO A 29 2.13 4.40 -2.05
C PRO A 29 2.77 3.62 -3.22
N ALA A 30 4.10 3.59 -3.29
CA ALA A 30 4.80 2.82 -4.31
C ALA A 30 4.59 1.30 -4.15
N LEU A 31 4.51 0.79 -2.92
CA LEU A 31 4.22 -0.61 -2.65
C LEU A 31 2.76 -0.94 -2.95
N SER A 32 1.82 -0.11 -2.52
CA SER A 32 0.39 -0.21 -2.83
C SER A 32 0.14 -0.29 -4.34
N LEU A 33 0.82 0.53 -5.15
CA LEU A 33 0.70 0.47 -6.61
C LEU A 33 1.10 -0.91 -7.16
N ARG A 34 2.19 -1.50 -6.67
CA ARG A 34 2.63 -2.84 -7.12
C ARG A 34 1.62 -3.93 -6.77
N TRP A 35 1.03 -3.87 -5.57
CA TRP A 35 -0.01 -4.82 -5.18
C TRP A 35 -1.29 -4.65 -5.99
N TRP A 36 -1.63 -3.40 -6.35
CA TRP A 36 -2.72 -3.10 -7.27
C TRP A 36 -2.46 -3.66 -8.68
N GLU A 37 -1.24 -3.55 -9.20
CA GLU A 37 -0.84 -4.17 -10.47
C GLU A 37 -1.01 -5.69 -10.43
N PHE A 38 -0.58 -6.35 -9.34
CA PHE A 38 -0.79 -7.79 -9.18
C PHE A 38 -2.27 -8.17 -9.10
N ALA A 39 -3.10 -7.38 -8.42
CA ALA A 39 -4.55 -7.60 -8.38
C ALA A 39 -5.16 -7.53 -9.80
N THR A 40 -4.67 -6.59 -10.61
CA THR A 40 -5.10 -6.42 -12.00
C THR A 40 -4.66 -7.59 -12.87
N ASP A 41 -3.43 -8.07 -12.73
CA ASP A 41 -2.93 -9.24 -13.45
C ASP A 41 -3.71 -10.51 -13.08
N ALA A 42 -4.05 -10.67 -11.79
CA ALA A 42 -4.88 -11.78 -11.31
C ALA A 42 -6.31 -11.72 -11.89
N ASP A 43 -6.88 -10.52 -12.06
CA ASP A 43 -8.17 -10.32 -12.73
C ASP A 43 -8.11 -10.69 -14.22
N VAL A 44 -7.06 -10.28 -14.92
CA VAL A 44 -6.84 -10.67 -16.31
C VAL A 44 -6.67 -12.18 -16.47
N ALA A 45 -5.94 -12.83 -15.55
CA ALA A 45 -5.75 -14.27 -15.56
C ALA A 45 -7.06 -15.04 -15.32
N ASP A 46 -7.89 -14.60 -14.36
CA ASP A 46 -9.21 -15.19 -14.10
C ASP A 46 -10.12 -15.10 -15.35
N ALA A 47 -10.15 -13.94 -15.99
CA ALA A 47 -10.90 -13.75 -17.24
C ALA A 47 -10.45 -14.71 -18.35
N GLN A 48 -9.15 -14.97 -18.47
CA GLN A 48 -8.60 -15.93 -19.44
C GLN A 48 -8.99 -17.38 -19.11
N VAL A 49 -8.99 -17.76 -17.83
CA VAL A 49 -9.44 -19.09 -17.39
C VAL A 49 -10.91 -19.30 -17.77
N ARG A 50 -11.78 -18.32 -17.44
CA ARG A 50 -13.21 -18.36 -17.78
C ARG A 50 -13.44 -18.44 -19.29
N ALA A 51 -12.71 -17.65 -20.07
CA ALA A 51 -12.84 -17.65 -21.54
C ALA A 51 -12.45 -18.99 -22.17
N ASN A 52 -11.53 -19.75 -21.55
CA ASN A 52 -11.10 -21.05 -22.05
C ASN A 52 -11.84 -22.24 -21.41
N ALA A 53 -12.72 -22.01 -20.44
CA ALA A 53 -13.46 -23.04 -19.73
C ALA A 53 -14.18 -24.02 -20.66
N GLY A 54 -14.91 -23.50 -21.64
CA GLY A 54 -15.66 -24.30 -22.61
C GLY A 54 -14.81 -25.20 -23.51
N ARG A 55 -13.48 -24.99 -23.56
CA ARG A 55 -12.55 -25.80 -24.36
C ARG A 55 -12.12 -27.09 -23.65
N LEU A 56 -12.30 -27.16 -22.33
CA LEU A 56 -11.86 -28.29 -21.50
C LEU A 56 -12.91 -29.42 -21.40
N GLY A 57 -14.15 -29.16 -21.82
CA GLY A 57 -15.26 -30.11 -21.72
C GLY A 57 -15.67 -30.42 -20.27
N GLY A 58 -16.66 -31.30 -20.09
CA GLY A 58 -17.31 -31.52 -18.78
C GLY A 58 -16.44 -32.06 -17.64
N ALA A 59 -15.28 -32.67 -17.95
CA ALA A 59 -14.30 -33.06 -16.92
C ALA A 59 -13.43 -31.87 -16.46
N GLY A 60 -13.34 -30.82 -17.28
CA GLY A 60 -12.65 -29.58 -16.97
C GLY A 60 -13.44 -28.61 -16.11
N ASP A 61 -14.77 -28.76 -16.03
CA ASP A 61 -15.66 -27.82 -15.32
C ASP A 61 -15.30 -27.67 -13.84
N ARG A 62 -14.96 -28.77 -13.17
CA ARG A 62 -14.53 -28.72 -11.76
C ARG A 62 -13.19 -28.01 -11.59
N LEU A 63 -12.22 -28.32 -12.45
CA LEU A 63 -10.91 -27.67 -12.43
C LEU A 63 -11.05 -26.17 -12.69
N VAL A 64 -11.87 -25.78 -13.66
CA VAL A 64 -12.18 -24.37 -13.95
C VAL A 64 -12.81 -23.71 -12.74
N SER A 65 -13.78 -24.35 -12.09
CA SER A 65 -14.42 -23.83 -10.87
C SER A 65 -13.38 -23.59 -9.78
N ASP A 66 -12.53 -24.58 -9.49
CA ASP A 66 -11.49 -24.47 -8.46
C ASP A 66 -10.48 -23.35 -8.78
N MET A 67 -10.12 -23.19 -10.06
CA MET A 67 -9.22 -22.11 -10.52
C MET A 67 -9.87 -20.73 -10.40
N VAL A 68 -11.17 -20.62 -10.71
CA VAL A 68 -11.93 -19.39 -10.57
C VAL A 68 -12.06 -18.99 -9.11
N ASP A 69 -12.39 -19.93 -8.23
CA ASP A 69 -12.50 -19.68 -6.78
C ASP A 69 -11.14 -19.21 -6.22
N LEU A 70 -10.05 -19.88 -6.61
CA LEU A 70 -8.70 -19.44 -6.26
C LEU A 70 -8.36 -18.04 -6.80
N GLY A 71 -8.78 -17.73 -8.03
CA GLY A 71 -8.62 -16.42 -8.65
C GLY A 71 -9.32 -15.32 -7.84
N VAL A 72 -10.56 -15.57 -7.42
CA VAL A 72 -11.34 -14.65 -6.58
C VAL A 72 -10.67 -14.42 -5.22
N ASP A 73 -10.23 -15.48 -4.56
CA ASP A 73 -9.57 -15.37 -3.25
C ASP A 73 -8.22 -14.64 -3.34
N LEU A 74 -7.45 -14.90 -4.40
CA LEU A 74 -6.20 -14.19 -4.68
C LEU A 74 -6.46 -12.71 -4.94
N GLN A 75 -7.39 -12.36 -5.82
CA GLN A 75 -7.74 -10.96 -6.10
C GLN A 75 -8.20 -10.22 -4.83
N ARG A 76 -9.01 -10.86 -3.98
CA ARG A 76 -9.43 -10.29 -2.70
C ARG A 76 -8.23 -10.02 -1.79
N ALA A 77 -7.35 -11.00 -1.60
CA ALA A 77 -6.16 -10.82 -0.75
C ALA A 77 -5.23 -9.71 -1.26
N LEU A 78 -5.04 -9.61 -2.58
CA LEU A 78 -4.24 -8.55 -3.21
C LEU A 78 -4.88 -7.17 -3.06
N GLY A 79 -6.21 -7.07 -3.23
CA GLY A 79 -6.97 -5.84 -3.06
C GLY A 79 -7.00 -5.36 -1.59
N ASP A 80 -7.20 -6.28 -0.64
CA ASP A 80 -7.14 -5.99 0.79
C ASP A 80 -5.75 -5.51 1.21
N THR A 81 -4.69 -6.14 0.67
CA THR A 81 -3.29 -5.74 0.92
C THR A 81 -3.03 -4.34 0.35
N THR A 82 -3.46 -4.06 -0.88
CA THR A 82 -3.35 -2.74 -1.52
C THR A 82 -3.97 -1.65 -0.64
N THR A 83 -5.19 -1.90 -0.17
CA THR A 83 -5.95 -0.97 0.68
C THR A 83 -5.26 -0.78 2.03
N SER A 84 -4.84 -1.87 2.68
CA SER A 84 -4.15 -1.81 3.97
C SER A 84 -2.86 -1.02 3.90
N LEU A 85 -2.08 -1.19 2.83
CA LEU A 85 -0.85 -0.42 2.61
C LEU A 85 -1.16 1.07 2.39
N ARG A 86 -2.20 1.40 1.60
CA ARG A 86 -2.60 2.80 1.36
C ARG A 86 -3.01 3.49 2.66
N ASP A 87 -3.80 2.80 3.47
CA ASP A 87 -4.31 3.30 4.73
C ASP A 87 -3.19 3.43 5.76
N THR A 88 -2.26 2.47 5.78
CA THR A 88 -1.06 2.53 6.65
C THR A 88 -0.17 3.71 6.27
N GLY A 89 0.12 3.92 4.99
CA GLY A 89 0.92 5.07 4.54
C GLY A 89 0.28 6.40 4.95
N THR A 90 -1.05 6.52 4.78
CA THR A 90 -1.81 7.70 5.22
C THR A 90 -1.71 7.92 6.73
N ALA A 91 -1.86 6.85 7.53
CA ALA A 91 -1.75 6.93 8.98
C ALA A 91 -0.34 7.34 9.43
N LEU A 92 0.71 6.83 8.79
CA LEU A 92 2.10 7.19 9.11
C LEU A 92 2.38 8.68 8.86
N VAL A 93 1.90 9.22 7.74
CA VAL A 93 2.02 10.66 7.44
C VAL A 93 1.31 11.49 8.50
N GLN A 94 0.09 11.10 8.88
CA GLN A 94 -0.68 11.80 9.92
C GLN A 94 0.03 11.76 11.28
N ILE A 95 0.48 10.57 11.71
CA ILE A 95 1.22 10.39 12.96
C ILE A 95 2.49 11.26 12.97
N ALA A 96 3.28 11.23 11.89
CA ALA A 96 4.51 12.02 11.80
C ALA A 96 4.23 13.52 11.99
N GLN A 97 3.20 14.04 11.31
CA GLN A 97 2.81 15.45 11.38
C GLN A 97 2.26 15.83 12.76
N ASP A 98 1.38 15.01 13.33
CA ASP A 98 0.75 15.25 14.62
C ASP A 98 1.80 15.26 15.75
N TYR A 99 2.71 14.29 15.75
CA TYR A 99 3.76 14.23 16.77
C TYR A 99 4.83 15.31 16.59
N ALA A 100 5.21 15.64 15.36
CA ALA A 100 6.13 16.76 15.11
C ALA A 100 5.58 18.08 15.69
N ALA A 101 4.26 18.28 15.70
CA ALA A 101 3.65 19.47 16.27
C ALA A 101 3.68 19.54 17.81
N THR A 102 4.01 18.45 18.51
CA THR A 102 3.95 18.38 19.99
C THR A 102 5.23 18.79 20.71
N ASP A 103 6.39 18.73 20.03
CA ASP A 103 7.70 19.07 20.60
C ASP A 103 8.45 20.01 19.65
N ALA A 104 8.83 21.20 20.13
CA ALA A 104 9.44 22.24 19.30
C ALA A 104 10.84 21.88 18.77
N ALA A 105 11.62 21.09 19.51
CA ALA A 105 12.94 20.65 19.07
C ALA A 105 12.83 19.53 18.03
N ALA A 106 11.89 18.61 18.23
CA ALA A 106 11.56 17.59 17.23
C ALA A 106 10.99 18.23 15.95
N GLN A 107 10.10 19.22 16.09
CA GLN A 107 9.55 19.98 14.98
C GLN A 107 10.65 20.63 14.14
N ALA A 108 11.58 21.33 14.80
CA ALA A 108 12.67 22.02 14.12
C ALA A 108 13.55 21.05 13.33
N GLN A 109 13.87 19.89 13.90
CA GLN A 109 14.67 18.87 13.21
C GLN A 109 13.88 18.19 12.08
N PHE A 110 12.61 17.88 12.31
CA PHE A 110 11.71 17.34 11.29
C PHE A 110 11.59 18.27 10.08
N ASP A 111 11.33 19.56 10.32
CA ASP A 111 11.22 20.56 9.26
C ASP A 111 12.55 20.78 8.54
N HIS A 112 13.68 20.72 9.25
CA HIS A 112 15.01 20.80 8.65
C HIS A 112 15.24 19.66 7.65
N LEU A 113 15.01 18.40 8.05
CA LEU A 113 15.17 17.25 7.17
C LEU A 113 14.19 17.27 5.99
N ARG A 114 12.94 17.68 6.24
CA ARG A 114 11.92 17.82 5.20
C ARG A 114 12.27 18.91 4.17
N LEU A 115 12.94 19.97 4.59
CA LEU A 115 13.41 21.03 3.69
C LEU A 115 14.65 20.60 2.90
N ASP A 116 15.56 19.85 3.53
CA ASP A 116 16.74 19.31 2.86
C ASP A 116 16.34 18.35 1.72
N ASP A 117 15.29 17.55 1.94
CA ASP A 117 14.74 16.61 0.96
C ASP A 117 13.46 17.13 0.28
N ALA A 118 13.30 18.45 0.14
CA ALA A 118 12.08 19.07 -0.39
C ALA A 118 11.69 18.54 -1.79
N ASP A 119 12.66 18.15 -2.62
CA ASP A 119 12.44 17.57 -3.95
C ASP A 119 11.71 16.22 -3.89
N GLU A 120 11.94 15.41 -2.84
CA GLU A 120 11.26 14.10 -2.65
C GLU A 120 9.76 14.30 -2.34
N PHE A 121 9.42 15.38 -1.64
CA PHE A 121 8.05 15.74 -1.29
C PHE A 121 7.38 16.70 -2.29
N ALA A 122 8.13 17.22 -3.26
CA ALA A 122 7.59 18.11 -4.29
C ALA A 122 6.61 17.39 -5.23
N THR A 123 6.77 16.08 -5.38
CA THR A 123 5.86 15.24 -6.14
C THR A 123 4.78 14.67 -5.20
N PRO A 124 3.49 14.82 -5.54
CA PRO A 124 2.42 14.17 -4.78
C PRO A 124 2.62 12.65 -4.72
N PRO A 125 2.15 11.98 -3.66
CA PRO A 125 2.19 10.53 -3.60
C PRO A 125 1.48 9.92 -4.81
N VAL A 126 1.97 8.78 -5.26
CA VAL A 126 1.34 8.02 -6.34
C VAL A 126 -0.11 7.75 -5.97
N VAL A 127 -1.04 8.17 -6.83
CA VAL A 127 -2.46 7.88 -6.67
C VAL A 127 -2.68 6.43 -7.07
N VAL A 128 -2.95 5.59 -6.07
CA VAL A 128 -3.27 4.17 -6.29
C VAL A 128 -4.75 4.05 -6.59
N PRO A 129 -5.15 3.53 -7.77
CA PRO A 129 -6.55 3.32 -8.09
C PRO A 129 -7.17 2.27 -7.16
N ASP A 130 -8.50 2.24 -7.10
CA ASP A 130 -9.16 1.17 -6.37
C ASP A 130 -8.87 -0.20 -7.05
N PRO A 131 -8.62 -1.25 -6.26
CA PRO A 131 -8.37 -2.57 -6.81
C PRO A 131 -9.61 -3.11 -7.53
N PRO A 132 -9.43 -3.95 -8.58
CA PRO A 132 -10.55 -4.57 -9.26
C PRO A 132 -11.40 -5.39 -8.27
N VAL A 133 -12.71 -5.29 -8.41
CA VAL A 133 -13.65 -6.07 -7.58
C VAL A 133 -13.72 -7.49 -8.14
N PRO A 134 -13.47 -8.54 -7.31
CA PRO A 134 -13.54 -9.90 -7.80
C PRO A 134 -14.90 -10.24 -8.40
N GLY A 135 -14.89 -10.73 -9.63
CA GLY A 135 -16.11 -11.12 -10.36
C GLY A 135 -16.99 -9.94 -10.80
N GLY A 136 -16.51 -8.70 -10.76
CA GLY A 136 -17.20 -7.56 -11.34
C GLY A 136 -17.20 -7.64 -12.86
N ASP A 137 -18.38 -7.57 -13.49
CA ASP A 137 -18.48 -7.43 -14.94
C ASP A 137 -17.78 -6.13 -15.36
N ARG A 138 -16.69 -6.24 -16.14
CA ARG A 138 -16.13 -5.11 -16.89
C ARG A 138 -17.13 -4.75 -18.00
N SER A 139 -18.14 -3.95 -17.65
CA SER A 139 -19.11 -3.37 -18.58
C SER A 139 -18.46 -2.29 -19.45
#